data_AF-A0A4Y2KAG8-F1
#
_entry.id   AF-A0A4Y2KAG8-F1
#
_cell.length_a   1.000
_cell.length_b   1.000
_cell.length_c   1.000
_cell.angle_alpha   90.00
_cell.angle_beta   90.00
_cell.angle_gamma   90.00
#
_symmetry.space_group_name_H-M   'P 1'
#
loop_
_entity.id
_entity.type
_entity.pdbx_description
1 polymer ?
#
loop_
_entity_poly.entity_id
_entity_poly.type
_entity_poly.pdbx_seq_one_letter_code
_entity_poly.pdbx_strand_id
1 'polypeptide(L)'
;MPEKFRQKLLMHNKNLGSTWKNVGYELRRFFYEWVIGIKAGNFEKFSDLIIADKIKRKVSQEVKDQFIDDWSKLNSPDDLAEKLDDCDTLRSTFRSKQPRKE
;
A
#
# COMPACT_ATOMS: atom_id res chain seq x y z
N MET A 1 8.60 -8.89 9.44
CA MET A 1 7.88 -8.35 8.27
C MET A 1 7.61 -6.85 8.48
N PRO A 2 8.20 -5.96 7.66
CA PRO A 2 7.99 -4.51 7.73
C PRO A 2 6.51 -4.10 7.58
N GLU A 3 5.73 -4.89 6.83
CA GLU A 3 4.31 -4.68 6.57
C GLU A 3 3.45 -4.55 7.84
N LYS A 4 3.79 -5.25 8.93
CA LYS A 4 3.05 -5.15 10.20
C LYS A 4 3.06 -3.72 10.76
N PHE A 5 4.14 -2.97 10.54
CA PHE A 5 4.28 -1.60 11.03
C PHE A 5 3.53 -0.62 10.15
N ARG A 6 3.52 -0.87 8.83
CA ARG A 6 2.63 -0.17 7.89
C ARG A 6 1.17 -0.33 8.28
N GLN A 7 0.71 -1.55 8.56
CA GLN A 7 -0.66 -1.80 9.01
C GLN A 7 -0.97 -1.07 10.32
N LYS A 8 -0.04 -1.06 11.28
CA LYS A 8 -0.19 -0.28 12.51
C LYS A 8 -0.32 1.22 12.23
N LEU A 9 0.44 1.80 11.30
CA LEU A 9 0.27 3.20 10.90
C LEU A 9 -1.12 3.49 10.34
N LEU A 10 -1.68 2.54 9.58
CA LEU A 10 -3.00 2.68 8.95
C LEU A 10 -4.15 2.59 9.96
N MET A 11 -4.05 1.66 10.88
CA MET A 11 -5.14 1.32 11.80
C MET A 11 -5.07 2.09 13.12
N HIS A 12 -3.95 2.78 13.39
CA HIS A 12 -3.78 3.49 14.65
C HIS A 12 -4.75 4.67 14.74
N ASN A 13 -5.55 4.68 15.79
CA ASN A 13 -6.48 5.75 16.12
C ASN A 13 -6.23 6.22 17.56
N LYS A 14 -6.67 7.44 17.87
CA LYS A 14 -6.55 7.99 19.21
C LYS A 14 -7.50 7.27 20.16
N ASN A 15 -6.95 6.72 21.24
CA ASN A 15 -7.71 6.09 22.32
C ASN A 15 -8.16 7.12 23.37
N LEU A 16 -9.24 6.82 24.10
CA LEU A 16 -9.85 7.71 25.09
C LEU A 16 -8.87 8.23 26.16
N GLY A 17 -7.86 7.43 26.54
CA GLY A 17 -6.82 7.80 27.51
C GLY A 17 -5.51 8.34 26.91
N SER A 18 -5.42 8.49 25.58
CA SER A 18 -4.18 8.88 24.91
C SER A 18 -4.16 10.37 24.56
N THR A 19 -3.01 11.01 24.73
CA THR A 19 -2.78 12.38 24.24
C THR A 19 -2.37 12.35 22.77
N TRP A 20 -2.55 13.47 22.06
CA TRP A 20 -2.00 13.60 20.69
C TRP A 20 -0.48 13.47 20.64
N LYS A 21 0.23 13.82 21.72
CA LYS A 21 1.67 13.60 21.85
C LYS A 21 2.02 12.10 21.86
N ASN A 22 1.22 11.29 22.54
CA ASN A 22 1.40 9.83 22.55
C ASN A 22 1.16 9.26 21.14
N VAL A 23 0.08 9.68 20.47
CA VAL A 23 -0.21 9.28 19.08
C VAL A 23 0.95 9.65 18.14
N GLY A 24 1.47 10.87 18.24
CA GLY A 24 2.62 11.30 17.45
C GLY A 24 3.88 10.47 17.69
N TYR A 25 4.14 10.07 18.94
CA TYR A 25 5.25 9.19 19.30
C TYR A 25 5.08 7.78 18.71
N GLU A 26 3.90 7.20 18.83
CA GLU A 26 3.61 5.85 18.33
C GLU A 26 3.65 5.79 16.81
N LEU A 27 3.03 6.76 16.13
CA LEU A 27 3.12 6.88 14.67
C LEU A 27 4.56 7.03 14.19
N ARG A 28 5.36 7.90 14.83
CA ARG A 28 6.78 8.05 14.50
C ARG A 28 7.54 6.74 14.64
N ARG A 29 7.28 5.99 15.73
CA ARG A 29 7.92 4.69 15.97
C ARG A 29 7.54 3.67 14.89
N PHE A 30 6.25 3.50 14.59
CA PHE A 30 5.81 2.57 13.55
C PHE A 30 6.39 2.94 12.18
N PHE A 31 6.46 4.23 11.88
CA PHE A 31 7.06 4.74 10.66
C PHE A 31 8.54 4.40 10.55
N TYR A 32 9.32 4.67 11.60
CA TYR A 32 10.74 4.38 11.65
C TYR A 32 11.03 2.89 11.46
N GLU A 33 10.32 2.03 12.18
CA GLU A 33 10.43 0.57 12.08
C GLU A 33 10.05 0.06 10.68
N TRP A 34 9.05 0.67 10.04
CA TRP A 34 8.66 0.32 8.67
C TRP A 34 9.74 0.68 7.66
N VAL A 35 10.23 1.94 7.69
CA VAL A 35 11.26 2.46 6.78
C VAL A 35 12.57 1.68 6.90
N ILE A 36 13.01 1.37 8.13
CA ILE A 36 14.20 0.54 8.37
C ILE A 36 13.99 -0.88 7.89
N GLY A 37 12.81 -1.46 8.16
CA GLY A 37 12.48 -2.81 7.72
C GLY A 37 12.52 -2.97 6.20
N ILE A 38 12.12 -1.94 5.45
CA ILE A 38 12.17 -1.89 3.98
C ILE A 38 13.59 -1.57 3.46
N LYS A 39 14.50 -1.11 4.33
CA LYS A 39 15.87 -0.68 3.97
C LYS A 39 15.87 0.45 2.93
N ALA A 40 14.96 1.43 3.07
CA ALA A 40 14.99 2.65 2.27
C ALA A 40 16.19 3.50 2.69
N GLY A 41 17.35 3.25 2.06
CA GLY A 41 18.65 3.79 2.45
C GLY A 41 18.93 5.22 1.97
N ASN A 42 18.05 5.81 1.17
CA ASN A 42 18.16 7.18 0.67
C ASN A 42 16.77 7.83 0.54
N PHE A 43 16.75 9.13 0.28
CA PHE A 43 15.51 9.90 0.16
C PHE A 43 14.64 9.43 -1.02
N GLU A 44 15.25 9.02 -2.13
CA GLU A 44 14.56 8.53 -3.33
C GLU A 44 13.75 7.24 -3.04
N LYS A 45 14.40 6.21 -2.49
CA LYS A 45 13.71 4.97 -2.09
C LYS A 45 12.65 5.23 -1.02
N PHE A 46 12.87 6.24 -0.18
CA PHE A 46 11.88 6.67 0.79
C PHE A 46 10.68 7.34 0.11
N SER A 47 10.89 8.25 -0.84
CA SER A 47 9.79 8.88 -1.60
C SER A 47 9.00 7.84 -2.38
N ASP A 48 9.67 6.88 -3.02
CA ASP A 48 9.05 5.79 -3.76
C ASP A 48 8.12 4.98 -2.86
N LEU A 49 8.61 4.59 -1.67
CA LEU A 49 7.81 3.87 -0.68
C LEU A 49 6.54 4.63 -0.29
N ILE A 50 6.63 5.94 -0.08
CA ILE A 50 5.49 6.78 0.31
C ILE A 50 4.50 6.95 -0.84
N ILE A 51 4.98 7.17 -2.06
CA ILE A 51 4.14 7.29 -3.26
C ILE A 51 3.44 5.96 -3.52
N ALA A 52 4.18 4.84 -3.50
CA ALA A 52 3.62 3.50 -3.64
C ALA A 52 2.57 3.21 -2.57
N ASP A 53 2.80 3.54 -1.29
CA ASP A 53 1.77 3.39 -0.24
C ASP A 53 0.52 4.20 -0.55
N LYS A 54 0.68 5.43 -1.05
CA LYS A 54 -0.46 6.28 -1.40
C LYS A 54 -1.26 5.72 -2.59
N ILE A 55 -0.59 5.16 -3.59
CA ILE A 55 -1.22 4.45 -4.71
C ILE A 55 -1.97 3.22 -4.19
N LYS A 56 -1.32 2.38 -3.38
CA LYS A 56 -1.94 1.18 -2.76
C LYS A 56 -3.23 1.50 -1.99
N ARG A 57 -3.37 2.69 -1.41
CA ARG A 57 -4.59 3.13 -0.72
C ARG A 57 -5.74 3.47 -1.67
N LYS A 58 -5.45 3.84 -2.93
CA LYS A 58 -6.46 4.13 -3.95
C LYS A 58 -7.01 2.87 -4.62
N VAL A 59 -6.27 1.76 -4.56
CA VAL A 59 -6.65 0.48 -5.15
C VAL A 59 -7.73 -0.21 -4.31
N SER A 60 -8.74 -0.79 -4.97
CA SER A 60 -9.82 -1.54 -4.33
C SER A 60 -9.33 -2.86 -3.73
N GLN A 61 -10.07 -3.43 -2.78
CA GLN A 61 -9.68 -4.70 -2.15
C GLN A 61 -9.66 -5.87 -3.16
N GLU A 62 -10.63 -5.92 -4.09
CA GLU A 62 -10.71 -6.93 -5.16
C GLU A 62 -9.42 -7.03 -5.96
N VAL A 63 -8.82 -5.89 -6.32
CA VAL A 63 -7.55 -5.85 -7.07
C VAL A 63 -6.38 -6.25 -6.16
N LYS A 64 -6.37 -5.82 -4.89
CA LYS A 64 -5.33 -6.20 -3.92
C LYS A 64 -5.25 -7.70 -3.69
N ASP A 65 -6.40 -8.36 -3.63
CA ASP A 65 -6.50 -9.80 -3.36
C ASP A 65 -5.86 -10.63 -4.49
N GLN A 66 -5.81 -10.10 -5.72
CA GLN A 66 -5.11 -10.73 -6.84
C GLN A 66 -3.58 -10.71 -6.69
N PHE A 67 -3.04 -9.84 -5.83
CA PHE A 67 -1.60 -9.64 -5.63
C PHE A 67 -1.14 -9.99 -4.22
N ILE A 68 -1.87 -10.80 -3.46
CA ILE A 68 -1.65 -10.98 -2.02
C ILE A 68 -0.19 -11.31 -1.63
N ASP A 69 0.49 -12.13 -2.44
CA ASP A 69 1.87 -12.56 -2.20
C ASP A 69 2.93 -11.49 -2.53
N ASP A 70 2.60 -10.58 -3.44
CA ASP A 70 3.50 -9.55 -3.96
C ASP A 70 3.19 -8.15 -3.44
N TRP A 71 1.99 -7.94 -2.89
CA TRP A 71 1.48 -6.63 -2.51
C TRP A 71 2.41 -5.89 -1.54
N SER A 72 2.99 -6.61 -0.58
CA SER A 72 3.96 -6.03 0.38
C SER A 72 5.34 -5.75 -0.22
N LYS A 73 5.66 -6.30 -1.39
CA LYS A 73 6.95 -6.15 -2.07
C LYS A 73 6.97 -4.97 -3.06
N LEU A 74 5.80 -4.56 -3.56
CA LEU A 74 5.64 -3.45 -4.51
C LEU A 74 5.90 -2.08 -3.87
N ASN A 75 7.17 -1.72 -3.68
CA ASN A 75 7.56 -0.45 -3.06
C ASN A 75 8.00 0.61 -4.08
N SER A 76 8.18 0.21 -5.35
CA SER A 76 8.36 1.12 -6.48
C SER A 76 6.98 1.61 -6.95
N PRO A 77 6.77 2.93 -7.10
CA PRO A 77 5.52 3.46 -7.64
C PRO A 77 5.31 3.06 -9.10
N ASP A 78 6.38 2.98 -9.89
CA ASP A 78 6.33 2.63 -11.31
C ASP A 78 5.94 1.16 -11.49
N ASP A 79 6.65 0.23 -10.81
CA ASP A 79 6.35 -1.21 -10.86
C ASP A 79 4.92 -1.52 -10.39
N LEU A 80 4.45 -0.75 -9.39
CA LEU A 80 3.09 -0.87 -8.88
C LEU A 80 2.08 -0.37 -9.91
N ALA A 81 2.33 0.77 -10.55
CA ALA A 81 1.44 1.33 -11.57
C ALA A 81 1.32 0.38 -12.78
N GLU A 82 2.44 -0.12 -13.30
CA GLU A 82 2.47 -1.06 -14.43
C GLU A 82 1.61 -2.30 -14.14
N LYS A 83 1.78 -2.93 -12.98
CA LYS A 83 0.96 -4.09 -12.59
C LYS A 83 -0.53 -3.79 -12.46
N LEU A 84 -0.89 -2.58 -12.01
CA LEU A 84 -2.29 -2.18 -11.89
C LEU A 84 -2.91 -1.93 -13.28
N ASP A 85 -2.17 -1.30 -14.18
CA ASP A 85 -2.60 -1.02 -15.56
C ASP A 85 -2.78 -2.33 -16.36
N ASP A 86 -1.88 -3.30 -16.17
CA ASP A 86 -2.00 -4.65 -16.74
C ASP A 86 -3.27 -5.36 -16.26
N CYS A 87 -3.55 -5.29 -14.95
CA CYS A 87 -4.76 -5.84 -14.34
C CYS A 87 -6.02 -5.22 -14.93
N ASP A 88 -6.06 -3.89 -15.09
CA ASP A 88 -7.20 -3.18 -15.66
C ASP A 88 -7.40 -3.52 -17.15
N THR A 89 -6.32 -3.71 -17.90
CA THR A 89 -6.36 -4.14 -19.31
C THR A 89 -6.93 -5.54 -19.47
N LEU A 90 -6.50 -6.49 -18.62
CA LEU A 90 -7.06 -7.84 -18.57
C LEU A 90 -8.55 -7.79 -18.20
N ARG A 91 -8.92 -7.02 -17.17
CA ARG A 91 -10.31 -6.88 -16.75
C ARG A 91 -11.20 -6.31 -17.87
N SER A 92 -10.70 -5.33 -18.60
CA SER A 92 -11.38 -4.74 -19.75
C SER A 92 -11.61 -5.76 -20.87
N THR A 93 -10.57 -6.54 -21.20
CA THR A 93 -10.67 -7.60 -22.23
C THR A 93 -11.59 -8.76 -21.84
N PHE A 94 -11.69 -9.11 -20.56
CA PHE A 94 -12.68 -10.09 -20.08
C PHE A 94 -14.12 -9.55 -20.16
N ARG A 95 -14.33 -8.28 -19.78
CA ARG A 95 -15.67 -7.66 -19.85
C ARG A 95 -16.15 -7.44 -21.28
N SER A 96 -15.25 -7.09 -22.21
CA SER A 96 -15.62 -6.88 -23.63
C SER A 96 -15.93 -8.19 -24.37
N LYS A 97 -15.43 -9.34 -23.87
CA LYS A 97 -15.72 -10.67 -24.42
C LYS A 97 -16.97 -11.35 -23.84
N GLN A 98 -17.62 -10.77 -22.82
CA GLN A 98 -18.90 -11.31 -22.36
C GLN A 98 -20.01 -10.93 -23.35
N PRO A 99 -20.76 -11.92 -23.90
CA PRO A 99 -21.88 -11.61 -24.77
C PRO A 99 -22.93 -10.84 -23.96
N ARG A 100 -23.34 -9.68 -24.47
CA ARG A 100 -24.52 -8.99 -23.94
C ARG A 100 -25.68 -9.97 -24.06
N LYS A 101 -26.23 -10.40 -22.93
CA LYS A 101 -27.50 -11.13 -22.93
C LYS A 101 -28.56 -10.14 -23.40
N GLU A 102 -29.05 -10.35 -24.62
CA GLU A 102 -30.34 -9.80 -25.09
C GLU A 102 -31.49 -10.38 -24.27
#